data_AF-A0A377U1C0-F1
#
_entry.id   AF-A0A377U1C0-F1
#
_cell.length_a   1.000
_cell.length_b   1.000
_cell.length_c   1.000
_cell.angle_alpha   90.00
_cell.angle_beta   90.00
_cell.angle_gamma   90.00
#
_symmetry.space_group_name_H-M   'P 1'
#
loop_
_entity.id
_entity.type
_entity.pdbx_description
1 polymer ?
#
loop_
_entity_poly.entity_id
_entity_poly.type
_entity_poly.pdbx_seq_one_letter_code
_entity_poly.pdbx_strand_id
1 'polypeptide(L)'
;MFGLDKHTSWLIGAGSSICGAAAVLATEPVVKAEASKVTVAVATVVIFGTIAIFLYPAMYPLLAHWFTPETYGIYMGSTMHEVAQVVAAGHAVSPDAENAAVIAKMLRVMMLAPFLLFLAARVKQLTPAGNGEKSKITIPWFAIMFILVAVFNSFHLLPKAVVDMLVTLDTVLLAMAMAALGVTTHVSALKKAGRNRC
;
A
#
# COMPACT_ATOMS: atom_id res chain seq x y z
N MET A 1 -15.09 19.78 -4.56
CA MET A 1 -15.82 20.47 -3.47
C MET A 1 -14.89 21.15 -2.46
N PHE A 2 -13.72 20.60 -2.12
CA PHE A 2 -12.82 21.18 -1.09
C PHE A 2 -11.69 22.10 -1.59
N GLY A 3 -11.72 22.56 -2.85
CA GLY A 3 -10.66 23.43 -3.41
C GLY A 3 -9.25 22.81 -3.49
N LEU A 4 -9.11 21.49 -3.30
CA LEU A 4 -7.84 20.81 -3.44
C LEU A 4 -7.31 20.89 -4.88
N ASP A 5 -6.01 21.10 -4.99
CA ASP A 5 -5.26 20.97 -6.23
C ASP A 5 -5.45 19.56 -6.84
N LYS A 6 -5.59 19.51 -8.16
CA LYS A 6 -5.92 18.30 -8.93
C LYS A 6 -4.87 17.21 -8.75
N HIS A 7 -3.59 17.56 -8.76
CA HIS A 7 -2.50 16.58 -8.58
C HIS A 7 -2.55 15.98 -7.17
N THR A 8 -2.75 16.83 -6.17
CA THR A 8 -2.93 16.40 -4.77
C THR A 8 -4.11 15.45 -4.63
N SER A 9 -5.26 15.76 -5.23
CA SER A 9 -6.44 14.86 -5.18
C SER A 9 -6.20 13.52 -5.88
N TRP A 10 -5.53 13.52 -7.04
CA TRP A 10 -5.23 12.30 -7.78
C TRP A 10 -4.25 11.40 -7.02
N LEU A 11 -3.21 12.00 -6.42
CA LEU A 11 -2.22 11.27 -5.64
C LEU A 11 -2.82 10.69 -4.35
N ILE A 12 -3.57 11.49 -3.58
CA ILE A 12 -4.24 11.01 -2.35
C ILE A 12 -5.25 9.90 -2.71
N GLY A 13 -6.05 10.10 -3.75
CA GLY A 13 -7.01 9.10 -4.20
C GLY A 13 -6.35 7.78 -4.61
N ALA A 14 -5.28 7.85 -5.39
CA ALA A 14 -4.49 6.67 -5.79
C ALA A 14 -3.87 5.97 -4.58
N GLY A 15 -3.23 6.74 -3.69
CA GLY A 15 -2.64 6.24 -2.45
C GLY A 15 -3.66 5.52 -1.56
N SER A 16 -4.78 6.18 -1.27
CA SER A 16 -5.79 5.64 -0.37
C SER A 16 -6.51 4.41 -0.92
N SER A 17 -6.68 4.32 -2.24
CA SER A 17 -7.45 3.24 -2.86
C SER A 17 -6.68 1.94 -3.07
N ILE A 18 -5.34 1.95 -3.08
CA ILE A 18 -4.54 0.78 -3.49
C ILE A 18 -3.58 0.33 -2.38
N CYS A 19 -2.37 0.87 -2.34
CA CYS A 19 -1.29 0.41 -1.46
C CYS A 19 -0.53 1.55 -0.77
N GLY A 20 -1.16 2.73 -0.68
CA GLY A 20 -0.63 3.84 0.07
C GLY A 20 0.54 4.50 -0.66
N ALA A 21 1.67 4.66 0.01
CA ALA A 21 2.83 5.37 -0.53
C ALA A 21 3.31 4.81 -1.88
N ALA A 22 3.33 3.49 -2.06
CA ALA A 22 3.75 2.87 -3.32
C ALA A 22 2.84 3.25 -4.50
N ALA A 23 1.53 3.37 -4.29
CA ALA A 23 0.60 3.83 -5.33
C ALA A 23 0.78 5.32 -5.64
N VAL A 24 1.07 6.15 -4.62
CA VAL A 24 1.38 7.58 -4.81
C VAL A 24 2.62 7.72 -5.71
N LEU A 25 3.69 7.01 -5.39
CA LEU A 25 4.96 7.06 -6.13
C LEU A 25 4.81 6.50 -7.56
N ALA A 26 4.02 5.46 -7.76
CA ALA A 26 3.76 4.93 -9.10
C ALA A 26 2.88 5.86 -9.95
N THR A 27 2.03 6.65 -9.30
CA THR A 27 1.14 7.62 -9.95
C THR A 27 1.84 8.93 -10.32
N GLU A 28 2.78 9.37 -9.50
CA GLU A 28 3.58 10.60 -9.67
C GLU A 28 4.07 10.84 -11.11
N PRO A 29 4.77 9.91 -11.78
CA PRO A 29 5.29 10.13 -13.13
C PRO A 29 4.17 10.15 -14.19
N VAL A 30 3.03 9.50 -13.93
CA VAL A 30 1.88 9.46 -14.86
C VAL A 30 1.18 10.80 -14.90
N VAL A 31 1.03 11.45 -13.75
CA VAL A 31 0.35 12.75 -13.61
C VAL A 31 1.30 13.94 -13.64
N LYS A 32 2.62 13.69 -13.68
CA LYS A 32 3.68 14.70 -13.64
C LYS A 32 3.52 15.65 -12.45
N ALA A 33 3.32 15.10 -11.25
CA ALA A 33 3.11 15.88 -10.04
C ALA A 33 4.42 16.41 -9.44
N GLU A 34 4.35 17.59 -8.84
CA GLU A 34 5.47 18.16 -8.10
C GLU A 34 5.78 17.34 -6.83
N ALA A 35 7.07 17.24 -6.49
CA ALA A 35 7.53 16.50 -5.30
C ALA A 35 6.89 17.00 -3.98
N SER A 36 6.49 18.26 -3.91
CA SER A 36 5.77 18.83 -2.76
C SER A 36 4.43 18.13 -2.53
N LYS A 37 3.66 17.91 -3.61
CA LYS A 37 2.34 17.24 -3.56
C LYS A 37 2.45 15.76 -3.26
N VAL A 38 3.46 15.10 -3.81
CA VAL A 38 3.80 13.70 -3.51
C VAL A 38 4.09 13.53 -2.03
N THR A 39 4.90 14.42 -1.46
CA THR A 39 5.24 14.39 -0.03
C THR A 39 3.99 14.54 0.84
N VAL A 40 3.10 15.50 0.51
CA VAL A 40 1.84 15.69 1.22
C VAL A 40 0.95 14.45 1.13
N ALA A 41 0.77 13.89 -0.07
CA ALA A 41 -0.06 12.71 -0.27
C ALA A 41 0.46 11.49 0.51
N VAL A 42 1.77 11.21 0.45
CA VAL A 42 2.40 10.14 1.23
C VAL A 42 2.21 10.37 2.73
N ALA A 43 2.48 11.59 3.22
CA ALA A 43 2.33 11.91 4.64
C ALA A 43 0.90 11.70 5.13
N THR A 44 -0.10 12.15 4.38
CA THR A 44 -1.52 11.97 4.74
C THR A 44 -1.88 10.49 4.85
N VAL A 45 -1.52 9.69 3.84
CA VAL A 45 -1.78 8.25 3.80
C VAL A 45 -1.11 7.52 4.98
N VAL A 46 0.16 7.85 5.25
CA VAL A 46 0.92 7.25 6.36
C VAL A 46 0.29 7.61 7.70
N ILE A 47 -0.09 8.87 7.93
CA ILE A 47 -0.72 9.32 9.18
C ILE A 47 -2.02 8.55 9.43
N PHE A 48 -2.94 8.52 8.45
CA PHE A 48 -4.21 7.80 8.61
C PHE A 48 -3.99 6.30 8.77
N GLY A 49 -3.04 5.72 8.05
CA GLY A 49 -2.67 4.32 8.19
C GLY A 49 -2.12 3.99 9.58
N THR A 50 -1.23 4.83 10.12
CA THR A 50 -0.67 4.67 11.47
C THR A 50 -1.75 4.76 12.55
N ILE A 51 -2.70 5.69 12.42
CA ILE A 51 -3.85 5.75 13.32
C ILE A 51 -4.65 4.46 13.26
N ALA A 52 -4.89 3.93 12.05
CA ALA A 52 -5.65 2.70 11.85
C ALA A 52 -5.00 1.48 12.52
N ILE A 53 -3.66 1.40 12.58
CA ILE A 53 -2.93 0.28 13.23
C ILE A 53 -3.40 0.06 14.66
N PHE A 54 -3.63 1.14 15.40
CA PHE A 54 -4.09 1.06 16.80
C PHE A 54 -5.61 1.03 16.90
N LEU A 55 -6.29 1.80 16.05
CA LEU A 55 -7.73 1.96 16.13
C LEU A 55 -8.47 0.66 15.79
N TYR A 56 -8.04 -0.07 14.76
CA TYR A 56 -8.78 -1.25 14.30
C TYR A 56 -8.71 -2.41 15.30
N PRO A 57 -7.54 -2.82 15.81
CA PRO A 57 -7.48 -3.84 16.87
C PRO A 57 -8.24 -3.43 18.12
N ALA A 58 -8.20 -2.15 18.52
CA ALA A 58 -8.95 -1.65 19.67
C ALA A 58 -10.47 -1.69 19.46
N MET A 59 -10.94 -1.54 18.22
CA MET A 59 -12.35 -1.63 17.87
C MET A 59 -12.86 -3.07 17.78
N TYR A 60 -12.01 -4.04 17.42
CA TYR A 60 -12.43 -5.42 17.16
C TYR A 60 -13.24 -6.06 18.30
N PRO A 61 -12.86 -5.96 19.59
CA PRO A 61 -13.64 -6.55 20.68
C PRO A 61 -15.10 -6.04 20.76
N LEU A 62 -15.33 -4.79 20.35
CA LEU A 62 -16.66 -4.17 20.32
C LEU A 62 -17.49 -4.64 19.12
N LEU A 63 -16.83 -5.02 18.02
CA LEU A 63 -17.45 -5.47 16.78
C LEU A 63 -17.47 -6.99 16.61
N ALA A 64 -16.79 -7.74 17.49
CA ALA A 64 -16.61 -9.19 17.40
C ALA A 64 -17.93 -9.99 17.41
N HIS A 65 -19.02 -9.40 17.90
CA HIS A 65 -20.35 -10.03 17.82
C HIS A 65 -20.95 -9.97 16.39
N TRP A 66 -20.52 -9.01 15.58
CA TRP A 66 -21.03 -8.77 14.22
C TRP A 66 -20.10 -9.29 13.13
N PHE A 67 -18.81 -9.45 13.45
CA PHE A 67 -17.78 -9.87 12.50
C PHE A 67 -17.00 -11.06 13.03
N THR A 68 -16.81 -12.07 12.18
CA THR A 68 -15.80 -13.11 12.41
C THR A 68 -14.39 -12.52 12.21
N PRO A 69 -13.34 -13.16 12.74
CA PRO A 69 -11.96 -12.73 12.49
C PRO A 69 -11.63 -12.53 11.00
N GLU A 70 -12.06 -13.45 10.14
CA GLU A 70 -11.78 -13.41 8.70
C GLU A 70 -12.49 -12.24 8.02
N THR A 71 -13.78 -12.04 8.32
CA THR A 71 -14.57 -10.94 7.75
C THR A 71 -14.06 -9.58 8.22
N TYR A 72 -13.65 -9.48 9.49
CA TYR A 72 -12.98 -8.29 10.00
C TYR A 72 -11.61 -8.09 9.35
N GLY A 73 -10.85 -9.17 9.12
CA GLY A 73 -9.61 -9.15 8.36
C GLY A 73 -9.79 -8.58 6.96
N ILE A 74 -10.77 -9.09 6.20
CA ILE A 74 -11.11 -8.56 4.87
C ILE A 74 -11.43 -7.06 4.96
N TYR A 75 -12.23 -6.65 5.95
CA TYR A 75 -12.52 -5.23 6.18
C TYR A 75 -11.24 -4.41 6.41
N MET A 76 -10.35 -4.86 7.30
CA MET A 76 -9.07 -4.18 7.56
C MET A 76 -8.20 -4.09 6.30
N GLY A 77 -8.02 -5.19 5.56
CA GLY A 77 -7.26 -5.21 4.31
C GLY A 77 -7.86 -4.32 3.21
N SER A 78 -9.19 -4.19 3.19
CA SER A 78 -9.91 -3.35 2.22
C SER A 78 -9.87 -1.86 2.52
N THR A 79 -9.51 -1.46 3.74
CA THR A 79 -9.59 -0.06 4.20
C THR A 79 -8.22 0.53 4.55
N MET A 80 -7.33 -0.27 5.16
CA MET A 80 -5.98 0.18 5.49
C MET A 80 -5.14 0.47 4.26
N HIS A 81 -4.24 1.44 4.41
CA HIS A 81 -3.53 2.04 3.31
C HIS A 81 -2.26 1.29 2.91
N GLU A 82 -1.53 0.67 3.83
CA GLU A 82 -0.28 -0.05 3.51
C GLU A 82 -0.27 -1.50 4.00
N VAL A 83 0.53 -2.33 3.33
CA VAL A 83 0.66 -3.77 3.65
C VAL A 83 1.19 -3.98 5.06
N ALA A 84 2.27 -3.28 5.44
CA ALA A 84 2.87 -3.45 6.75
C ALA A 84 1.92 -3.09 7.90
N GLN A 85 1.09 -2.07 7.69
CA GLN A 85 0.08 -1.63 8.65
C GLN A 85 -1.03 -2.69 8.80
N VAL A 86 -1.43 -3.30 7.68
CA VAL A 86 -2.39 -4.41 7.65
C VAL A 86 -1.86 -5.63 8.41
N VAL A 87 -0.60 -6.02 8.17
CA VAL A 87 0.05 -7.13 8.88
C VAL A 87 0.07 -6.85 10.38
N ALA A 88 0.55 -5.67 10.78
CA ALA A 88 0.65 -5.29 12.19
C ALA A 88 -0.71 -5.29 12.91
N ALA A 89 -1.74 -4.71 12.29
CA ALA A 89 -3.08 -4.66 12.88
C ALA A 89 -3.79 -6.02 12.87
N GLY A 90 -3.65 -6.78 11.77
CA GLY A 90 -4.21 -8.12 11.65
C GLY A 90 -3.63 -9.07 12.70
N HIS A 91 -2.30 -9.06 12.85
CA HIS A 91 -1.59 -9.85 13.86
C HIS A 91 -2.05 -9.50 15.28
N ALA A 92 -2.35 -8.23 15.55
CA ALA A 92 -2.88 -7.80 16.86
C ALA A 92 -4.32 -8.28 17.13
N VAL A 93 -5.06 -8.69 16.10
CA VAL A 93 -6.42 -9.24 16.22
C VAL A 93 -6.39 -10.76 16.35
N SER A 94 -5.91 -11.47 15.32
CA SER A 94 -5.76 -12.93 15.30
C SER A 94 -5.06 -13.39 14.01
N PRO A 95 -4.47 -14.60 13.97
CA PRO A 95 -3.87 -15.15 12.75
C PRO A 95 -4.83 -15.23 11.56
N ASP A 96 -6.10 -15.57 11.79
CA ASP A 96 -7.10 -15.68 10.72
C ASP A 96 -7.46 -14.30 10.15
N ALA A 97 -7.58 -13.28 11.01
CA ALA A 97 -7.79 -11.91 10.58
C ALA A 97 -6.59 -11.37 9.80
N GLU A 98 -5.36 -11.65 10.25
CA GLU A 98 -4.14 -11.27 9.56
C GLU A 98 -4.08 -11.84 8.14
N ASN A 99 -4.24 -13.17 8.01
CA ASN A 99 -4.22 -13.85 6.73
C ASN A 99 -5.27 -13.28 5.77
N ALA A 100 -6.51 -13.14 6.23
CA ALA A 100 -7.59 -12.57 5.43
C ALA A 100 -7.32 -11.12 5.03
N ALA A 101 -6.77 -10.31 5.92
CA ALA A 101 -6.45 -8.91 5.65
C ALA A 101 -5.30 -8.76 4.65
N VAL A 102 -4.23 -9.54 4.77
CA VAL A 102 -3.10 -9.54 3.84
C VAL A 102 -3.56 -9.97 2.45
N ILE A 103 -4.37 -11.02 2.34
CA ILE A 103 -4.94 -11.47 1.07
C ILE A 103 -5.76 -10.35 0.43
N ALA A 104 -6.73 -9.77 1.16
CA ALA A 104 -7.55 -8.67 0.66
C ALA A 104 -6.71 -7.46 0.23
N LYS A 105 -5.65 -7.14 0.99
CA LYS A 105 -4.74 -6.05 0.68
C LYS A 105 -3.95 -6.31 -0.60
N MET A 106 -3.40 -7.51 -0.75
CA MET A 106 -2.60 -7.90 -1.93
C MET A 106 -3.43 -7.88 -3.20
N LEU A 107 -4.68 -8.35 -3.15
CA LEU A 107 -5.61 -8.23 -4.28
C LEU A 107 -5.77 -6.77 -4.74
N ARG A 108 -5.89 -5.82 -3.80
CA ARG A 108 -5.91 -4.38 -4.15
C ARG A 108 -4.59 -3.93 -4.75
N VAL A 109 -3.44 -4.35 -4.22
CA VAL A 109 -2.14 -3.97 -4.79
C VAL A 109 -1.99 -4.49 -6.23
N MET A 110 -2.53 -5.66 -6.56
CA MET A 110 -2.55 -6.16 -7.95
C MET A 110 -3.34 -5.25 -8.89
N MET A 111 -4.35 -4.53 -8.38
CA MET A 111 -5.11 -3.54 -9.15
C MET A 111 -4.30 -2.27 -9.49
N LEU A 112 -3.07 -2.13 -8.98
CA LEU A 112 -2.19 -1.02 -9.35
C LEU A 112 -1.92 -0.98 -10.86
N ALA A 113 -1.65 -2.14 -11.48
CA ALA A 113 -1.40 -2.21 -12.91
C ALA A 113 -2.59 -1.72 -13.75
N PRO A 114 -3.82 -2.28 -13.61
CA PRO A 114 -4.96 -1.79 -14.37
C PRO A 114 -5.32 -0.34 -14.02
N PHE A 115 -5.12 0.09 -12.77
CA PHE A 115 -5.33 1.48 -12.37
C PHE A 115 -4.40 2.45 -13.13
N LEU A 116 -3.09 2.17 -13.17
CA LEU A 116 -2.12 3.04 -13.84
C LEU A 116 -2.37 3.10 -15.35
N LEU A 117 -2.78 2.00 -15.97
CA LEU A 117 -3.18 1.96 -17.38
C LEU A 117 -4.38 2.86 -17.66
N PHE A 118 -5.42 2.73 -16.85
CA PHE A 118 -6.61 3.56 -16.97
C PHE A 118 -6.26 5.04 -16.74
N LEU A 119 -5.45 5.34 -15.72
CA LEU A 119 -5.03 6.69 -15.40
C LEU A 119 -4.23 7.31 -16.53
N ALA A 120 -3.23 6.59 -17.06
CA ALA A 120 -2.41 7.06 -18.18
C ALA A 120 -3.27 7.35 -19.42
N ALA A 121 -4.26 6.49 -19.71
CA ALA A 121 -5.20 6.72 -20.81
C ALA A 121 -6.05 7.99 -20.57
N ARG A 122 -6.52 8.22 -19.34
CA ARG A 122 -7.29 9.43 -18.97
C ARG A 122 -6.47 10.70 -19.02
N VAL A 123 -5.22 10.70 -18.53
CA VAL A 123 -4.30 11.85 -18.62
C VAL A 123 -4.03 12.20 -20.08
N LYS A 124 -3.81 11.18 -20.92
CA LYS A 124 -3.59 11.38 -22.36
C LYS A 124 -4.81 12.02 -23.05
N GLN A 125 -6.03 11.65 -22.68
CA GLN A 125 -7.26 12.27 -23.21
C GLN A 125 -7.42 13.75 -22.79
N LEU A 126 -6.88 14.12 -21.63
CA LEU A 126 -6.96 15.48 -21.09
C LEU A 126 -5.86 16.41 -21.61
N THR A 127 -4.85 15.88 -22.30
CA THR A 127 -3.71 16.63 -22.83
C THR A 127 -3.89 16.83 -24.34
N PRO A 128 -3.75 18.06 -24.90
CA PRO A 128 -3.88 18.30 -26.33
C PRO A 128 -2.91 17.41 -27.14
N ALA A 129 -3.36 16.92 -28.30
CA ALA A 129 -2.62 16.00 -29.16
C ALA A 129 -1.27 16.61 -29.60
N GLY A 130 -0.18 16.24 -28.91
CA GLY A 130 1.13 16.84 -29.17
C GLY A 130 2.36 15.97 -28.91
N ASN A 131 2.29 14.84 -28.19
CA ASN A 131 3.45 13.95 -28.08
C ASN A 131 3.04 12.48 -27.88
N GLY A 132 3.35 11.66 -28.88
CA GLY A 132 3.06 10.23 -28.94
C GLY A 132 4.04 9.36 -28.14
N GLU A 133 4.27 9.68 -26.86
CA GLU A 133 5.02 8.75 -26.01
C GLU A 133 4.15 7.53 -25.68
N LYS A 134 4.64 6.35 -26.07
CA LYS A 134 4.03 5.07 -25.71
C LYS A 134 4.15 4.91 -24.20
N SER A 135 3.03 4.93 -23.49
CA SER A 135 2.99 4.60 -22.07
C SER A 135 3.50 3.16 -21.91
N LYS A 136 4.70 3.01 -21.33
CA LYS A 136 5.31 1.71 -21.10
C LYS A 136 4.56 1.05 -19.94
N ILE A 137 3.84 -0.04 -20.26
CA ILE A 137 3.11 -0.82 -19.27
C ILE A 137 4.13 -1.57 -18.41
N THR A 138 4.30 -1.17 -17.17
CA THR A 138 5.12 -1.91 -16.20
C THR A 138 4.21 -2.88 -15.47
N ILE A 139 4.32 -4.16 -15.82
CA ILE A 139 3.64 -5.23 -15.08
C ILE A 139 4.37 -5.40 -13.74
N PRO A 140 3.67 -5.36 -12.59
CA PRO A 140 4.28 -5.56 -11.29
C PRO A 140 4.70 -7.03 -11.16
N TRP A 141 5.97 -7.32 -11.42
CA TRP A 141 6.51 -8.67 -11.32
C TRP A 141 6.31 -9.28 -9.93
N PHE A 142 6.29 -8.45 -8.88
CA PHE A 142 5.99 -8.88 -7.51
C PHE A 142 4.59 -9.53 -7.41
N ALA A 143 3.58 -9.01 -8.13
CA ALA A 143 2.22 -9.55 -8.09
C ALA A 143 2.15 -10.94 -8.73
N ILE A 144 2.86 -11.13 -9.85
CA ILE A 144 2.98 -12.44 -10.51
C ILE A 144 3.63 -13.44 -9.56
N MET A 145 4.76 -13.06 -8.96
CA MET A 145 5.46 -13.92 -7.99
C MET A 145 4.60 -14.24 -6.77
N PHE A 146 3.86 -13.27 -6.24
CA PHE A 146 2.93 -13.50 -5.13
C PHE A 146 1.86 -14.53 -5.51
N ILE A 147 1.24 -14.41 -6.69
CA ILE A 147 0.24 -15.39 -7.16
C ILE A 147 0.87 -16.78 -7.29
N LEU A 148 2.05 -16.87 -7.90
CA LEU A 148 2.74 -18.16 -8.07
C LEU A 148 3.05 -18.83 -6.73
N VAL A 149 3.57 -18.06 -5.76
CA VAL A 149 3.88 -18.59 -4.42
C VAL A 149 2.60 -18.95 -3.67
N ALA A 150 1.53 -18.17 -3.77
CA ALA A 150 0.24 -18.47 -3.14
C ALA A 150 -0.38 -19.76 -3.71
N VAL A 151 -0.34 -19.93 -5.04
CA VAL A 151 -0.81 -21.16 -5.71
C VAL A 151 0.07 -22.35 -5.30
N PHE A 152 1.39 -22.20 -5.29
CA PHE A 152 2.31 -23.23 -4.83
C PHE A 152 2.04 -23.64 -3.38
N ASN A 153 1.83 -22.67 -2.48
CA ASN A 153 1.51 -22.93 -1.09
C ASN A 153 0.14 -23.64 -0.92
N SER A 154 -0.83 -23.32 -1.77
CA SER A 154 -2.19 -23.92 -1.75
C SER A 154 -2.21 -25.42 -2.06
N PHE A 155 -1.19 -25.95 -2.74
CA PHE A 155 -1.04 -27.39 -2.97
C PHE A 155 -0.45 -28.13 -1.76
N HIS A 156 -0.17 -27.45 -0.65
CA HIS A 156 0.39 -28.02 0.59
C HIS A 156 1.66 -28.86 0.37
N LEU A 157 2.48 -28.51 -0.64
CA LEU A 157 3.72 -29.20 -0.99
C LEU A 157 4.83 -29.06 0.07
N LEU A 158 4.70 -28.10 0.99
CA LEU A 158 5.70 -27.82 2.03
C LEU A 158 5.23 -28.29 3.42
N PRO A 159 6.12 -28.87 4.24
CA PRO A 159 5.83 -29.16 5.65
C PRO A 159 5.49 -27.89 6.43
N LYS A 160 4.53 -27.99 7.36
CA LYS A 160 4.07 -26.84 8.17
C LYS A 160 5.22 -26.12 8.90
N ALA A 161 6.19 -26.87 9.42
CA ALA A 161 7.36 -26.30 10.10
C ALA A 161 8.19 -25.36 9.20
N VAL A 162 8.28 -25.68 7.90
CA VAL A 162 8.99 -24.82 6.93
C VAL A 162 8.19 -23.55 6.67
N VAL A 163 6.86 -23.65 6.56
CA VAL A 163 5.97 -22.49 6.38
C VAL A 163 6.05 -21.56 7.59
N ASP A 164 5.97 -22.10 8.80
CA ASP A 164 6.03 -21.30 10.04
C ASP A 164 7.38 -20.56 10.18
N MET A 165 8.48 -21.22 9.80
CA MET A 165 9.81 -20.60 9.75
C MET A 165 9.87 -19.46 8.72
N LEU A 166 9.28 -19.66 7.53
CA LEU A 166 9.22 -18.64 6.48
C LEU A 166 8.39 -17.42 6.91
N VAL A 167 7.24 -17.64 7.55
CA VAL A 167 6.39 -16.55 8.08
C VAL A 167 7.13 -15.77 9.15
N THR A 168 7.83 -16.45 10.07
CA THR A 168 8.64 -15.77 11.09
C THR A 168 9.74 -14.91 10.47
N LEU A 169 10.42 -15.45 9.45
CA LEU A 169 11.46 -14.72 8.73
C LEU A 169 10.87 -13.51 7.98
N ASP A 170 9.72 -13.66 7.35
CA ASP A 170 8.99 -12.57 6.68
C ASP A 170 8.67 -11.44 7.65
N THR A 171 8.11 -11.73 8.82
CA THR A 171 7.80 -10.72 9.85
C THR A 171 9.05 -9.94 10.27
N VAL A 172 10.19 -10.63 10.45
CA VAL A 172 11.46 -9.98 10.81
C VAL A 172 11.98 -9.11 9.67
N LEU A 173 11.94 -9.60 8.43
CA LEU A 173 12.34 -8.85 7.24
C LEU A 173 11.46 -7.60 7.02
N LEU A 174 10.15 -7.75 7.21
CA LEU A 174 9.18 -6.66 7.10
C LEU A 174 9.42 -5.60 8.18
N ALA A 175 9.65 -6.01 9.42
CA ALA A 175 10.01 -5.09 10.51
C ALA A 175 11.30 -4.31 10.18
N MET A 176 12.34 -4.99 9.70
CA MET A 176 13.59 -4.34 9.27
C MET A 176 13.38 -3.38 8.10
N ALA A 177 12.58 -3.76 7.11
CA ALA A 177 12.26 -2.91 5.96
C ALA A 177 11.51 -1.63 6.39
N MET A 178 10.53 -1.76 7.28
CA MET A 178 9.79 -0.60 7.81
C MET A 178 10.66 0.31 8.66
N ALA A 179 11.55 -0.25 9.48
CA ALA A 179 12.53 0.53 10.23
C ALA A 179 13.47 1.31 9.28
N ALA A 180 13.98 0.66 8.23
CA ALA A 180 14.83 1.31 7.23
C ALA A 180 14.09 2.41 6.45
N LEU A 181 12.83 2.20 6.09
CA LEU A 181 11.98 3.23 5.47
C LEU A 181 11.77 4.44 6.41
N GLY A 182 11.58 4.20 7.70
CA GLY A 182 11.50 5.26 8.71
C GLY A 182 12.78 6.11 8.78
N VAL A 183 13.94 5.46 8.90
CA VAL A 183 15.25 6.15 8.98
C VAL A 183 15.55 6.93 7.70
N THR A 184 15.34 6.33 6.53
CA THR A 184 15.60 6.99 5.23
C THR A 184 14.69 8.20 5.00
N THR A 185 13.44 8.16 5.48
CA THR A 185 12.51 9.30 5.40
C THR A 185 12.97 10.46 6.29
N HIS A 186 13.38 10.19 7.53
CA HIS A 186 13.93 11.22 8.43
C HIS A 186 15.22 11.84 7.89
N VAL A 187 16.16 11.04 7.39
CA VAL A 187 17.43 11.52 6.82
C VAL A 187 17.18 12.37 5.56
N SER A 188 16.25 11.96 4.70
CA SER A 188 15.88 12.70 3.50
C SER A 188 15.21 14.04 3.84
N ALA A 189 14.33 14.06 4.84
CA ALA A 189 13.68 15.28 5.33
C ALA A 189 14.71 16.27 5.94
N LEU A 190 15.65 15.77 6.75
CA LEU A 190 16.72 16.57 7.33
C LEU A 190 17.63 17.19 6.25
N LYS A 191 18.01 16.41 5.23
CA LYS A 191 18.86 16.90 4.12
C LYS A 191 18.16 17.95 3.27
N LYS A 192 16.84 17.86 3.08
CA LYS A 192 16.02 18.86 2.36
C LYS A 192 15.85 20.14 3.19
N ALA A 193 15.66 20.02 4.50
CA ALA A 193 15.57 21.17 5.41
C ALA A 193 16.91 21.92 5.53
N GLY A 194 18.04 21.21 5.48
CA GLY A 194 19.38 21.82 5.44
C GLY A 194 19.69 22.53 4.13
N ARG A 195 19.19 22.03 2.98
CA ARG A 195 19.48 22.60 1.65
C ARG A 195 18.66 23.86 1.29
N ASN A 196 17.62 24.18 2.06
CA ASN A 196 16.88 25.44 1.95
C ASN A 196 17.41 26.55 2.88
N ARG A 197 18.56 26.33 3.56
CA ARG A 197 19.25 27.34 4.39
C ARG A 197 20.68 27.68 3.90
N CYS A 198 20.97 27.50 2.61
CA CYS A 198 22.16 28.05 1.97
C CYS A 198 21.77 28.74 0.67
#